data_AF-A0A7S6MYK3-F1
#
_entry.id   AF-A0A7S6MYK3-F1
#
_cell.length_a   1.000
_cell.length_b   1.000
_cell.length_c   1.000
_cell.angle_alpha   90.00
_cell.angle_beta   90.00
_cell.angle_gamma   90.00
#
_symmetry.space_group_name_H-M   'P 1'
#
loop_
_entity.id
_entity.type
_entity.pdbx_description
1 polymer ?
#
loop_
_entity_poly.entity_id
_entity_poly.type
_entity_poly.pdbx_seq_one_letter_code
_entity_poly.pdbx_strand_id
1 'polypeptide(L)'
;MEKNSNLTELINAYFDGELSKKDEPALFSMMSADEEARDYFRNLHLLRSGVELSEEDFPDALDNKILMSVASKPVQQFRAGRFQQWMLPAAGAFAVVFALIAFFLMSELQSYRMSLAQLDEKIKTQNQTIEMLYNSFPVVTVKPVINN
;
A
#
# COMPACT_ATOMS: atom_id res chain seq x y z
N MET A 1 -9.60 -50.58 -23.23
CA MET A 1 -10.23 -49.61 -24.15
C MET A 1 -10.25 -48.17 -23.58
N GLU A 2 -9.43 -47.84 -22.58
CA GLU A 2 -9.49 -46.53 -21.89
C GLU A 2 -8.40 -45.54 -22.37
N LYS A 3 -7.35 -46.03 -23.06
CA LYS A 3 -6.15 -45.25 -23.39
C LYS A 3 -6.35 -44.18 -24.47
N ASN A 4 -7.27 -44.40 -25.42
CA ASN A 4 -7.51 -43.44 -26.52
C ASN A 4 -8.37 -42.25 -26.09
N SER A 5 -9.30 -42.42 -25.13
CA SER A 5 -10.20 -41.34 -24.66
C SER A 5 -9.42 -40.14 -24.13
N ASN A 6 -8.38 -40.40 -23.34
CA ASN A 6 -7.56 -39.37 -22.72
C ASN A 6 -6.78 -38.54 -23.76
N LEU A 7 -6.28 -39.18 -24.82
CA LEU A 7 -5.53 -38.49 -25.87
C LEU A 7 -6.43 -37.59 -26.72
N THR A 8 -7.65 -38.04 -27.05
CA THR A 8 -8.66 -37.19 -27.71
C THR A 8 -9.09 -36.00 -26.86
N GLU A 9 -9.24 -36.18 -25.55
CA GLU A 9 -9.56 -35.09 -24.61
C GLU A 9 -8.44 -34.04 -24.58
N LEU A 10 -7.17 -34.46 -24.55
CA LEU A 10 -6.03 -33.56 -24.60
C LEU A 10 -5.94 -32.81 -25.94
N ILE A 11 -6.27 -33.47 -27.06
CA ILE A 11 -6.34 -32.83 -28.37
C ILE A 11 -7.44 -31.76 -28.38
N ASN A 12 -8.61 -32.05 -27.83
CA ASN A 12 -9.71 -31.06 -27.75
C ASN A 12 -9.32 -29.87 -26.88
N ALA A 13 -8.76 -30.11 -25.69
CA ALA A 13 -8.27 -29.06 -24.81
C ALA A 13 -7.20 -28.18 -25.47
N TYR A 14 -6.37 -28.74 -26.36
CA TYR A 14 -5.42 -27.97 -27.16
C TYR A 14 -6.12 -27.03 -28.15
N PHE A 15 -7.13 -27.51 -28.88
CA PHE A 15 -7.86 -26.70 -29.85
C PHE A 15 -8.72 -25.61 -29.19
N ASP A 16 -9.26 -25.86 -27.99
CA ASP A 16 -10.03 -24.90 -27.19
C ASP A 16 -9.14 -23.89 -26.44
N GLY A 17 -7.81 -24.12 -26.41
CA GLY A 17 -6.86 -23.25 -25.71
C GLY A 17 -6.82 -23.44 -24.19
N GLU A 18 -7.40 -24.53 -23.69
CA GLU A 18 -7.41 -24.90 -22.26
C GLU A 18 -6.19 -25.74 -21.84
N LEU A 19 -5.44 -26.29 -22.80
CA LEU A 19 -4.22 -27.04 -22.52
C LEU A 19 -3.09 -26.10 -22.08
N SER A 20 -2.40 -26.47 -21.00
CA SER A 20 -1.26 -25.69 -20.52
C SER A 20 -0.07 -25.82 -21.48
N LYS A 21 0.66 -24.70 -21.71
CA LYS A 21 1.85 -24.68 -22.59
C LYS A 21 2.94 -25.68 -22.20
N LYS A 22 2.96 -26.13 -20.94
CA LYS A 22 3.92 -27.11 -20.44
C LYS A 22 3.58 -28.54 -20.89
N ASP A 23 2.31 -28.79 -21.20
CA ASP A 23 1.78 -30.12 -21.53
C ASP A 23 1.69 -30.34 -23.05
N GLU A 24 1.79 -29.28 -23.86
CA GLU A 24 1.83 -29.37 -25.33
C GLU A 24 2.94 -30.30 -25.87
N PRO A 25 4.22 -30.22 -25.39
CA PRO A 25 5.25 -31.14 -25.89
C PRO A 25 4.96 -32.60 -25.57
N ALA A 26 4.31 -32.86 -24.43
CA ALA A 26 3.91 -34.20 -24.03
C ALA A 26 2.79 -34.73 -24.94
N LEU A 27 1.79 -33.90 -25.27
CA LEU A 27 0.75 -34.22 -26.24
C LEU A 27 1.34 -34.62 -27.60
N PHE A 28 2.24 -33.79 -28.17
CA PHE A 28 2.86 -34.09 -29.45
C PHE A 28 3.70 -35.37 -29.42
N SER A 29 4.39 -35.64 -28.30
CA SER A 29 5.10 -36.90 -28.11
C SER A 29 4.16 -38.09 -28.10
N MET A 30 3.01 -37.99 -27.43
CA MET A 30 2.00 -39.07 -27.39
C MET A 30 1.37 -39.31 -28.76
N MET A 31 1.02 -38.24 -29.50
CA MET A 31 0.50 -38.34 -30.86
C MET A 31 1.52 -38.90 -31.86
N SER A 32 2.82 -38.69 -31.66
CA SER A 32 3.83 -39.27 -32.56
C SER A 32 3.81 -40.81 -32.56
N ALA A 33 3.35 -41.43 -31.48
CA ALA A 33 3.24 -42.88 -31.33
C ALA A 33 1.89 -43.45 -31.79
N ASP A 34 0.88 -42.61 -32.06
CA ASP A 34 -0.50 -43.02 -32.36
C ASP A 34 -0.98 -42.41 -33.69
N GLU A 35 -1.26 -43.25 -34.68
CA GLU A 35 -1.73 -42.82 -36.01
C GLU A 35 -3.16 -42.27 -35.99
N GLU A 36 -4.06 -42.90 -35.21
CA GLU A 36 -5.46 -42.50 -35.10
C GLU A 36 -5.57 -41.11 -34.48
N ALA A 37 -4.75 -40.83 -33.47
CA ALA A 37 -4.68 -39.51 -32.84
C ALA A 37 -4.15 -38.42 -33.79
N ARG A 38 -3.21 -38.74 -34.68
CA ARG A 38 -2.72 -37.80 -35.70
C ARG A 38 -3.79 -37.47 -36.73
N ASP A 39 -4.54 -38.47 -37.16
CA ASP A 39 -5.64 -38.27 -38.12
C ASP A 39 -6.76 -37.44 -37.49
N TYR A 40 -7.10 -37.71 -36.22
CA TYR A 40 -8.05 -36.89 -35.46
C TYR A 40 -7.61 -35.42 -35.36
N PHE A 41 -6.36 -35.18 -34.97
CA PHE A 41 -5.79 -33.83 -34.90
C PHE A 41 -5.82 -33.13 -36.26
N ARG A 42 -5.47 -33.83 -37.35
CA ARG A 42 -5.48 -33.28 -38.70
C ARG A 42 -6.89 -32.87 -39.13
N ASN A 43 -7.90 -33.70 -38.85
CA ASN A 43 -9.28 -33.41 -39.18
C ASN A 43 -9.80 -32.17 -38.43
N LEU A 44 -9.47 -32.03 -37.14
CA LEU A 44 -9.79 -30.85 -36.35
C LEU A 44 -9.08 -29.59 -36.86
N HIS A 45 -7.80 -29.73 -37.24
CA HIS A 45 -7.04 -28.62 -37.81
C HIS A 45 -7.65 -28.13 -39.14
N LEU A 46 -8.06 -29.05 -40.01
CA LEU A 46 -8.75 -28.74 -41.27
C LEU A 46 -10.09 -28.06 -41.02
N LEU A 47 -10.85 -28.51 -40.02
CA LEU A 47 -12.11 -27.89 -39.66
C LEU A 47 -11.89 -26.44 -39.19
N ARG A 48 -10.94 -26.22 -38.27
CA ARG A 48 -10.61 -24.88 -37.76
C ARG A 48 -10.16 -23.93 -38.86
N SER A 49 -9.25 -24.37 -39.72
CA SER A 49 -8.77 -23.55 -40.85
C SER A 49 -9.86 -23.25 -41.87
N GLY A 50 -10.77 -24.19 -42.12
CA GLY A 50 -11.95 -23.96 -42.97
C GLY A 50 -12.92 -22.93 -42.38
N VAL A 51 -13.09 -22.92 -41.05
CA VAL A 51 -13.89 -21.90 -40.34
C VAL A 51 -13.23 -20.54 -40.44
N GLU A 52 -11.91 -20.45 -40.27
CA GLU A 52 -11.14 -19.19 -40.38
C GLU A 52 -11.20 -18.60 -41.80
N LEU A 53 -11.23 -19.45 -42.84
CA LEU A 53 -11.48 -19.05 -44.24
C LEU A 53 -12.94 -18.64 -44.53
N SER A 54 -13.87 -19.01 -43.64
CA SER A 54 -15.30 -18.70 -43.74
C SER A 54 -15.70 -17.54 -42.82
N GLU A 55 -14.76 -16.93 -42.09
CA GLU A 55 -15.01 -15.69 -41.38
C GLU A 55 -15.28 -14.59 -42.42
N GLU A 56 -16.57 -14.30 -42.63
CA GLU A 56 -17.00 -13.11 -43.34
C GLU A 56 -16.41 -11.88 -42.63
N ASP A 57 -15.89 -10.93 -43.42
CA ASP A 57 -15.49 -9.62 -42.90
C ASP A 57 -16.61 -9.06 -42.03
N PHE A 58 -16.32 -8.90 -40.74
CA PHE A 58 -17.27 -8.32 -39.80
C PHE A 58 -17.71 -6.97 -40.36
N PRO A 59 -19.03 -6.67 -40.44
CA PRO A 59 -19.48 -5.41 -40.99
C PRO A 59 -18.84 -4.24 -40.24
N ASP A 60 -18.27 -3.26 -40.95
CA ASP A 60 -17.62 -2.04 -40.39
C ASP A 60 -18.47 -1.30 -39.33
N ALA A 61 -19.78 -1.53 -39.38
CA ALA A 61 -20.74 -1.02 -38.40
C ALA A 61 -20.58 -1.65 -37.00
N LEU A 62 -20.03 -2.86 -36.86
CA LEU A 62 -19.73 -3.50 -35.58
C LEU A 62 -18.63 -2.74 -34.84
N ASP A 63 -17.55 -2.37 -35.53
CA ASP A 63 -16.47 -1.58 -34.94
C ASP A 63 -16.99 -0.23 -34.46
N ASN A 64 -17.81 0.45 -35.26
CA ASN A 64 -18.47 1.68 -34.84
C ASN A 64 -19.40 1.47 -33.64
N LYS A 65 -20.15 0.36 -33.61
CA LYS A 65 -21.06 0.04 -32.49
C LYS A 65 -20.29 -0.31 -31.21
N ILE A 66 -19.16 -1.00 -31.32
CA ILE A 66 -18.26 -1.33 -30.22
C ILE A 66 -17.58 -0.04 -29.71
N LEU A 67 -16.99 0.77 -30.60
CA LEU A 67 -16.39 2.06 -30.27
C LEU A 67 -17.41 2.98 -29.61
N MET A 68 -18.65 3.06 -30.14
CA MET A 68 -19.73 3.81 -29.51
C MET A 68 -20.14 3.22 -28.17
N SER A 69 -20.17 1.89 -27.99
CA SER A 69 -20.50 1.28 -26.70
C SER A 69 -19.43 1.54 -25.62
N VAL A 70 -18.16 1.64 -26.02
CA VAL A 70 -17.04 1.96 -25.14
C VAL A 70 -17.00 3.46 -24.85
N ALA A 71 -17.19 4.31 -25.86
CA ALA A 71 -17.28 5.77 -25.70
C ALA A 71 -18.54 6.21 -24.94
N SER A 72 -19.63 5.44 -25.04
CA SER A 72 -20.89 5.68 -24.32
C SER A 72 -20.90 5.08 -22.92
N LYS A 73 -19.81 4.47 -22.44
CA LYS A 73 -19.61 4.40 -21.00
C LYS A 73 -19.36 5.84 -20.56
N PRO A 74 -20.33 6.53 -19.92
CA PRO A 74 -19.99 7.81 -19.34
C PRO A 74 -18.82 7.49 -18.43
N VAL A 75 -17.69 8.19 -18.63
CA VAL A 75 -16.74 8.40 -17.54
C VAL A 75 -17.67 8.76 -16.39
N GLN A 76 -17.79 7.89 -15.38
CA GLN A 76 -18.51 8.23 -14.18
C GLN A 76 -17.76 9.46 -13.69
N GLN A 77 -18.22 10.64 -14.08
CA GLN A 77 -17.99 11.85 -13.35
C GLN A 77 -18.46 11.42 -11.99
N PHE A 78 -17.50 11.17 -11.11
CA PHE A 78 -17.75 10.97 -9.70
C PHE A 78 -18.57 12.19 -9.34
N ARG A 79 -19.90 12.06 -9.36
CA ARG A 79 -20.79 13.01 -8.72
C ARG A 79 -20.28 12.94 -7.31
N ALA A 80 -19.50 13.95 -6.92
CA ALA A 80 -19.01 14.11 -5.58
C ALA A 80 -20.24 13.95 -4.71
N GLY A 81 -20.36 12.75 -4.15
CA GLY A 81 -21.60 12.33 -3.51
C GLY A 81 -21.85 13.26 -2.33
N ARG A 82 -23.03 13.16 -1.74
CA ARG A 82 -23.37 13.80 -0.46
C ARG A 82 -22.25 13.70 0.60
N PHE A 83 -21.35 12.72 0.46
CA PHE A 83 -20.10 12.58 1.19
C PHE A 83 -19.17 13.82 1.16
N GLN A 84 -18.95 14.46 0.00
CA GLN A 84 -18.05 15.63 -0.10
C GLN A 84 -18.65 16.89 0.54
N GLN A 85 -19.97 17.00 0.57
CA GLN A 85 -20.68 18.10 1.24
C GLN A 85 -20.59 18.00 2.78
N TRP A 86 -20.41 16.80 3.34
CA TRP A 86 -20.23 16.58 4.78
C TRP A 86 -18.76 16.55 5.22
N MET A 87 -17.83 16.31 4.29
CA MET A 87 -16.39 16.28 4.58
C MET A 87 -15.82 17.68 4.87
N LEU A 88 -16.37 18.73 4.24
CA LEU A 88 -15.94 20.13 4.46
C LEU A 88 -16.19 20.64 5.89
N PRO A 89 -17.39 20.50 6.51
CA PRO A 89 -17.59 20.90 7.90
C PRO A 89 -16.83 20.00 8.90
N ALA A 90 -16.65 18.71 8.58
CA ALA A 90 -15.87 17.81 9.43
C ALA A 90 -14.39 18.21 9.49
N ALA A 91 -13.78 18.60 8.35
CA ALA A 91 -12.40 19.10 8.31
C ALA A 91 -12.24 20.41 9.11
N GLY A 92 -13.23 21.30 9.08
CA GLY A 92 -13.25 22.53 9.88
C GLY A 92 -13.25 22.27 11.39
N ALA A 93 -14.04 21.29 11.85
CA ALA A 93 -14.08 20.91 13.27
C ALA A 93 -12.72 20.37 13.77
N PHE A 94 -12.05 19.55 12.96
CA PHE A 94 -10.70 19.06 13.29
C PHE A 94 -9.68 20.19 13.39
N ALA A 95 -9.72 21.18 12.49
CA ALA A 95 -8.81 22.33 12.54
C ALA A 95 -8.99 23.16 13.83
N VAL A 96 -10.23 23.35 14.28
CA VAL A 96 -10.53 24.07 15.54
C VAL A 96 -9.99 23.31 16.75
N VAL A 97 -10.23 21.99 16.82
CA VAL A 97 -9.70 21.15 17.90
C VAL A 97 -8.16 21.19 17.92
N PHE A 98 -7.53 21.08 16.75
CA PHE A 98 -6.07 21.15 16.64
C PHE A 98 -5.52 22.52 17.08
N ALA A 99 -6.22 23.61 16.73
CA ALA A 99 -5.86 24.95 17.16
C ALA A 99 -5.95 25.12 18.68
N LEU A 100 -6.98 24.54 19.32
CA LEU A 100 -7.12 24.55 20.78
C LEU A 100 -6.01 23.74 21.47
N ILE A 101 -5.65 22.58 20.94
CA ILE A 101 -4.54 21.76 21.46
C ILE A 101 -3.21 22.51 21.31
N ALA A 102 -2.96 23.11 20.14
CA ALA A 102 -1.76 23.90 19.90
C ALA A 102 -1.67 25.11 20.84
N PHE A 103 -2.79 25.80 21.06
CA PHE A 103 -2.88 26.92 21.99
C PHE A 103 -2.58 26.48 23.43
N PHE A 104 -3.18 25.37 23.87
CA PHE A 104 -2.93 24.81 25.21
C PHE A 104 -1.47 24.42 25.42
N LEU A 105 -0.86 23.71 24.47
CA LEU A 105 0.55 23.33 24.51
C LEU A 105 1.48 24.54 24.56
N MET A 106 1.18 25.58 23.79
CA MET A 106 1.97 26.81 23.79
C MET A 106 1.92 27.51 25.16
N SER A 107 0.73 27.57 25.77
CA SER A 107 0.54 28.15 27.11
C SER A 107 1.34 27.38 28.17
N GLU A 108 1.25 26.05 28.14
CA GLU A 108 1.96 25.20 29.09
C GLU A 108 3.49 25.26 28.89
N LEU A 109 3.95 25.36 27.65
CA LEU A 109 5.37 25.53 27.36
C LEU A 109 5.91 26.86 27.93
N GLN A 110 5.11 27.92 27.92
CA GLN A 110 5.49 29.21 28.49
C GLN A 110 5.54 29.16 30.03
N SER A 111 4.57 28.52 30.69
CA SER A 111 4.55 28.37 32.15
C SER A 111 5.76 27.54 32.63
N TYR A 112 6.11 26.47 31.92
CA TYR A 112 7.31 25.69 32.19
C TYR A 112 8.59 26.52 32.05
N ARG A 113 8.72 27.30 30.96
CA ARG A 113 9.89 28.18 30.76
C ARG A 113 10.03 29.20 31.88
N MET A 114 8.93 29.80 32.34
CA MET A 114 8.94 30.76 33.43
C MET A 114 9.33 30.11 34.76
N SER A 115 8.81 28.93 35.05
CA SER A 115 9.17 28.16 36.25
C SER A 115 10.64 27.77 36.26
N LEU A 116 11.19 27.38 35.10
CA LEU A 116 12.62 27.08 34.95
C LEU A 116 13.49 28.32 35.18
N ALA A 117 13.10 29.49 34.66
CA ALA A 117 13.83 30.73 34.89
C ALA A 117 13.86 31.11 36.39
N GLN A 118 12.73 30.94 37.09
CA GLN A 118 12.67 31.17 38.54
C GLN A 118 13.50 30.16 39.34
N LEU A 119 13.54 28.90 38.90
CA LEU A 119 14.39 27.87 39.52
C LEU A 119 15.87 28.20 39.35
N ASP A 120 16.29 28.66 38.16
CA ASP A 120 17.67 29.08 37.89
C ASP A 120 18.08 30.24 38.80
N GLU A 121 17.23 31.26 38.93
CA GLU A 121 17.45 32.40 39.82
C GLU A 121 17.58 31.96 41.29
N LYS A 122 16.71 31.03 41.73
CA LYS A 122 16.75 30.49 43.08
C LYS A 122 18.04 29.70 43.34
N ILE A 123 18.47 28.87 42.39
CA ILE A 123 19.73 28.10 42.49
C ILE A 123 20.92 29.04 42.58
N LYS A 124 20.96 30.09 41.75
CA LYS A 124 22.01 31.10 41.78
C LYS A 124 22.09 31.80 43.14
N THR A 125 20.94 32.20 43.70
CA THR A 125 20.87 32.85 45.01
C THR A 125 21.32 31.92 46.14
N GLN A 126 20.94 30.63 46.07
CA GLN A 126 21.39 29.62 47.02
C GLN A 126 22.91 29.43 46.95
N ASN A 127 23.49 29.34 45.75
CA ASN A 127 24.94 29.21 45.58
C ASN A 127 25.69 30.41 46.17
N GLN A 128 25.22 31.63 45.91
CA GLN A 128 25.80 32.84 46.50
C GLN A 128 25.71 32.85 48.03
N THR A 129 24.58 32.38 48.58
CA THR A 129 24.41 32.28 50.03
C THR A 129 25.36 31.26 50.64
N ILE A 130 25.53 30.10 50.00
CA ILE A 130 26.49 29.07 50.42
C ILE A 130 27.92 29.63 50.40
N GLU A 131 28.30 30.37 49.36
CA GLU A 131 29.61 31.00 49.25
C GLU A 131 29.85 32.05 50.35
N MET A 132 28.86 32.90 50.63
CA MET A 132 28.92 33.85 51.74
C MET A 132 29.02 33.16 53.10
N LEU A 133 28.27 32.07 53.32
CA LEU A 133 28.35 31.27 54.54
C LEU A 133 29.75 30.65 54.68
N TYR A 134 30.27 30.05 53.61
CA TYR A 134 31.61 29.47 53.59
C TYR A 134 32.69 30.50 53.95
N ASN A 135 32.61 31.71 53.38
CA ASN A 135 33.55 32.79 53.64
C ASN A 135 33.35 33.49 55.00
N SER A 136 32.21 33.26 55.68
CA SER A 136 31.90 33.81 57.00
C SER A 136 32.37 32.95 58.18
N PHE A 137 32.86 31.73 57.92
CA PHE A 137 33.39 30.89 58.99
C PHE A 137 34.72 31.47 59.51
N PRO A 138 34.86 31.72 60.83
CA PRO A 138 36.13 32.19 61.39
C PRO A 138 37.20 31.09 61.29
N VAL A 139 38.43 31.46 60.95
CA VAL A 139 39.57 30.53 60.97
C VAL A 139 39.83 30.11 62.41
N VAL A 140 39.38 28.90 62.77
CA VAL A 140 39.61 28.32 64.10
C VAL A 140 41.04 27.81 64.15
N THR A 141 41.97 28.62 64.67
CA THR A 141 43.31 28.13 65.05
C THR A 141 43.22 27.43 66.40
N VAL A 142 43.24 26.10 66.39
CA VAL A 142 43.34 25.30 67.62
C VAL A 142 44.77 25.41 68.15
N LYS A 143 44.96 26.07 69.30
CA LYS A 143 46.24 26.03 70.01
C LYS A 143 46.34 24.72 70.78
N PRO A 144 47.40 23.92 70.59
CA PRO A 144 47.59 22.70 71.37
C PRO A 144 47.81 23.09 72.84
N VAL A 145 46.98 22.54 73.73
CA VAL A 145 47.21 22.58 75.18
C VAL A 145 48.21 21.48 75.48
N ILE A 146 49.49 21.84 75.65
CA ILE A 146 50.51 20.93 76.16
C ILE A 146 50.45 21.04 77.69
N ASN A 147 49.84 20.04 78.34
CA ASN A 147 49.94 19.88 79.79
C ASN A 147 51.32 19.31 80.13
N ASN A 148 52.01 19.95 81.06
CA ASN A 148 53.34 19.57 81.57
C ASN A 148 53.18 18.72 82.83
#